data_AF-A0A7C3IR23-F1
#
_entry.id   AF-A0A7C3IR23-F1
#
_cell.length_a   1.000
_cell.length_b   1.000
_cell.length_c   1.000
_cell.angle_alpha   90.00
_cell.angle_beta   90.00
_cell.angle_gamma   90.00
#
_symmetry.space_group_name_H-M   'P 1'
#
loop_
_entity.id
_entity.type
_entity.pdbx_description
1 polymer ?
#
loop_
_entity_poly.entity_id
_entity_poly.type
_entity_poly.pdbx_seq_one_letter_code
_entity_poly.pdbx_strand_id
1 'polypeptide(L)'
;MMHEVPRPRPARRGLSLAYQGKTLLSTIDPIAQSEKAALTYTLRPRTLYLVASPLFGYGLPLLINSLPADSALLAIEADPLLFTATQEEFYRTVPQNIPYISIRSTEDLCGFVRSAWGPRHFRRVELVTLNVGWTLHEELYKTLVQALQYDIAIDWSNAMTLTRMGRLYTRNTLRNLPALARRPSLDRLSFGQAPVLVAGAGPSLDEVLDRLLKAYPEITNKEQRFFRIICVDTALQSFIARAIPVDLVVALEAQIWNLKDFIGYGKADFALAMDLSAHPGTIEVAENTTYFFFTPWTDLAFLSRLEQRNLLPTLIPPMGSVGLTATYIALSVTQGPVYIAGLDFAFTADLYHAKSSPGYQRLYCNQTRLAPLSSVATAFRQDISKLVAKSD
;
A
#
# COMPACT_ATOMS: atom_id res chain seq x y z
N MET A 1 37.59 17.56 -10.95
CA MET A 1 37.61 17.27 -9.49
C MET A 1 38.33 15.95 -9.32
N MET A 2 39.49 15.91 -8.68
CA MET A 2 40.13 14.63 -8.35
C MET A 2 39.15 13.84 -7.49
N HIS A 3 38.79 12.62 -7.91
CA HIS A 3 38.02 11.72 -7.08
C HIS A 3 38.83 11.45 -5.81
N GLU A 4 38.44 12.07 -4.70
CA GLU A 4 39.04 11.78 -3.40
C GLU A 4 38.80 10.29 -3.14
N VAL A 5 39.83 9.56 -2.71
CA VAL A 5 39.72 8.13 -2.41
C VAL A 5 39.63 8.00 -0.89
N PRO A 6 38.70 7.21 -0.33
CA PRO A 6 38.68 6.95 1.10
C PRO A 6 40.02 6.36 1.54
N ARG A 7 40.72 7.03 2.45
CA ARG A 7 42.05 6.57 2.93
C ARG A 7 42.01 6.35 4.44
N PRO A 8 42.03 5.09 4.91
CA PRO A 8 42.22 4.77 6.31
C PRO A 8 43.54 5.35 6.82
N ARG A 9 43.54 5.85 8.06
CA ARG A 9 44.75 6.36 8.74
C ARG A 9 44.84 5.76 10.14
N PRO A 10 46.04 5.42 10.65
CA PRO A 10 46.19 4.99 12.03
C PRO A 10 45.67 6.04 13.03
N ALA A 11 44.98 5.57 14.07
CA ALA A 11 44.56 6.35 15.23
C ALA A 11 45.06 5.67 16.52
N ARG A 12 44.76 6.23 17.71
CA ARG A 12 45.16 5.63 18.99
C ARG A 12 44.65 4.19 19.15
N ARG A 13 43.41 3.96 18.71
CA ARG A 13 42.75 2.64 18.69
C ARG A 13 42.03 2.46 17.35
N GLY A 14 42.50 1.52 16.54
CA GLY A 14 41.94 1.25 15.21
C GLY A 14 42.33 2.29 14.15
N LEU A 15 41.49 2.40 13.12
CA LEU A 15 41.70 3.25 11.94
C LEU A 15 40.68 4.40 11.91
N SER A 16 41.17 5.61 11.68
CA SER A 16 40.37 6.77 11.32
C SER A 16 40.13 6.78 9.81
N LEU A 17 39.09 7.49 9.35
CA LEU A 17 38.76 7.64 7.95
C LEU A 17 38.26 9.06 7.70
N ALA A 18 38.87 9.72 6.71
CA ALA A 18 38.41 10.99 6.16
C ALA A 18 38.15 10.82 4.66
N TYR A 19 37.08 11.45 4.19
CA TYR A 19 36.61 11.34 2.82
C TYR A 19 35.65 12.49 2.49
N GLN A 20 35.72 13.02 1.27
CA GLN A 20 34.94 14.18 0.80
C GLN A 20 35.05 15.39 1.74
N GLY A 21 36.27 15.69 2.19
CA GLY A 21 36.53 16.79 3.12
C GLY A 21 35.92 16.64 4.52
N LYS A 22 35.35 15.48 4.86
CA LYS A 22 34.80 15.18 6.19
C LYS A 22 35.61 14.11 6.91
N THR A 23 35.81 14.29 8.21
CA THR A 23 36.33 13.25 9.11
C THR A 23 35.17 12.35 9.53
N LEU A 24 35.08 11.16 8.94
CA LEU A 24 33.96 10.24 9.17
C LEU A 24 34.11 9.48 10.50
N LEU A 25 35.36 9.17 10.85
CA LEU A 25 35.76 8.53 12.11
C LEU A 25 36.82 9.38 12.81
N SER A 26 36.71 9.54 14.14
CA SER A 26 37.62 10.33 14.97
C SER A 26 39.09 10.05 14.64
N THR A 27 39.89 11.11 14.52
CA THR A 27 41.35 11.01 14.31
C THR A 27 42.10 10.60 15.57
N ILE A 28 41.45 10.65 16.73
CA ILE A 28 42.05 10.33 18.03
C ILE A 28 41.71 8.90 18.43
N ASP A 29 40.42 8.60 18.62
CA ASP A 29 39.93 7.30 19.07
C ASP A 29 38.58 6.97 18.40
N PRO A 30 38.61 6.42 17.18
CA PRO A 30 37.40 6.11 16.40
C PRO A 30 36.59 4.97 17.02
N ILE A 31 37.24 4.00 17.67
CA ILE A 31 36.55 2.90 18.35
C ILE A 31 35.72 3.43 19.51
N ALA A 32 36.31 4.24 20.39
CA ALA A 32 35.60 4.81 21.54
C ALA A 32 34.42 5.72 21.13
N GLN A 33 34.56 6.45 20.01
CA GLN A 33 33.48 7.26 19.45
C GLN A 33 32.26 6.39 19.11
N SER A 34 32.47 5.31 18.36
CA SER A 34 31.38 4.43 17.92
C SER A 34 30.85 3.54 19.05
N GLU A 35 31.68 3.12 20.01
CA GLU A 35 31.23 2.45 21.24
C GLU A 35 30.29 3.36 22.04
N LYS A 36 30.65 4.62 22.23
CA LYS A 36 29.80 5.60 22.92
C LYS A 36 28.46 5.81 22.20
N ALA A 37 28.48 5.87 20.86
CA ALA A 37 27.26 5.96 20.07
C ALA A 37 26.41 4.70 20.19
N ALA A 38 27.00 3.50 20.14
CA ALA A 38 26.28 2.24 20.30
C ALA A 38 25.54 2.14 21.64
N LEU A 39 26.15 2.63 22.72
CA LEU A 39 25.55 2.62 24.07
C LEU A 39 24.31 3.52 24.23
N THR A 40 24.00 4.40 23.27
CA THR A 40 22.77 5.21 23.33
C THR A 40 21.54 4.45 22.82
N TYR A 41 21.73 3.32 22.13
CA TYR A 41 20.65 2.51 21.58
C TYR A 41 20.12 1.53 22.63
N THR A 42 18.80 1.51 22.81
CA THR A 42 18.10 0.48 23.58
C THR A 42 17.47 -0.52 22.62
N LEU A 43 18.05 -1.72 22.54
CA LEU A 43 17.60 -2.72 21.58
C LEU A 43 16.28 -3.38 22.02
N ARG A 44 15.39 -3.62 21.04
CA ARG A 44 14.02 -4.11 21.23
C ARG A 44 13.78 -5.38 20.41
N PRO A 45 12.99 -6.34 20.93
CA PRO A 45 12.60 -7.52 20.17
C PRO A 45 11.89 -7.18 18.86
N ARG A 46 12.02 -8.06 17.87
CA ARG A 46 11.41 -7.93 16.54
C ARG A 46 11.74 -6.63 15.81
N THR A 47 12.98 -6.18 15.91
CA THR A 47 13.46 -4.94 15.28
C THR A 47 14.58 -5.23 14.30
N LEU A 48 14.47 -4.68 13.10
CA LEU A 48 15.57 -4.62 12.14
C LEU A 48 16.33 -3.31 12.35
N TYR A 49 17.60 -3.42 12.69
CA TYR A 49 18.50 -2.29 12.87
C TYR A 49 19.29 -2.05 11.60
N LEU A 50 18.98 -0.95 10.90
CA LEU A 50 19.66 -0.58 9.68
C LEU A 50 20.85 0.31 10.02
N VAL A 51 22.07 -0.21 9.88
CA VAL A 51 23.31 0.50 10.24
C VAL A 51 23.79 1.29 9.03
N ALA A 52 23.64 2.60 9.08
CA ALA A 52 24.04 3.48 7.98
C ALA A 52 25.52 3.81 8.04
N SER A 53 26.20 3.57 6.91
CA SER A 53 27.64 3.76 6.73
C SER A 53 28.44 3.17 7.91
N PRO A 54 28.48 1.82 8.02
CA PRO A 54 29.14 1.17 9.15
C PRO A 54 30.67 1.35 9.14
N LEU A 55 31.24 1.71 7.99
CA LEU A 55 32.69 1.85 7.77
C LEU A 55 33.42 0.62 8.30
N PHE A 56 34.33 0.76 9.26
CA PHE A 56 35.08 -0.37 9.85
C PHE A 56 34.30 -1.19 10.90
N GLY A 57 33.00 -0.92 11.08
CA GLY A 57 32.13 -1.72 11.96
C GLY A 57 32.30 -1.45 13.46
N TYR A 58 32.99 -0.37 13.85
CA TYR A 58 33.17 -0.02 15.25
C TYR A 58 31.83 0.24 15.95
N GLY A 59 31.75 -0.14 17.23
CA GLY A 59 30.52 -0.09 18.03
C GLY A 59 29.53 -1.25 17.78
N LEU A 60 29.53 -1.88 16.59
CA LEU A 60 28.62 -2.99 16.29
C LEU A 60 28.80 -4.21 17.20
N PRO A 61 30.00 -4.61 17.65
CA PRO A 61 30.14 -5.70 18.61
C PRO A 61 29.31 -5.51 19.89
N LEU A 62 29.15 -4.27 20.38
CA LEU A 62 28.32 -3.99 21.55
C LEU A 62 26.83 -4.20 21.23
N LEU A 63 26.37 -3.79 20.05
CA LEU A 63 25.00 -4.00 19.64
C LEU A 63 24.70 -5.49 19.40
N ILE A 64 25.62 -6.22 18.78
CA ILE A 64 25.50 -7.66 18.52
C ILE A 64 25.36 -8.43 19.83
N ASN A 65 26.20 -8.13 20.83
CA ASN A 65 26.17 -8.79 22.13
C ASN A 65 24.87 -8.56 22.92
N SER A 66 24.14 -7.49 22.62
CA SER A 66 22.87 -7.13 23.27
C SER A 66 21.65 -7.33 22.37
N LEU A 67 21.83 -7.88 21.16
CA LEU A 67 20.79 -8.02 20.16
C LEU A 67 19.78 -9.10 20.58
N PRO A 68 18.47 -8.78 20.64
CA PRO A 68 17.44 -9.79 20.87
C PRO A 68 17.44 -10.88 19.78
N ALA A 69 17.11 -12.12 20.15
CA ALA A 69 17.17 -13.27 19.26
C ALA A 69 16.23 -13.19 18.04
N ASP A 70 15.17 -12.39 18.12
CA ASP A 70 14.19 -12.15 17.05
C ASP A 70 14.40 -10.81 16.33
N SER A 71 15.59 -10.22 16.49
CA SER A 71 16.03 -8.97 15.87
C SER A 71 17.27 -9.21 15.01
N ALA A 72 17.56 -8.28 14.09
CA ALA A 72 18.69 -8.39 13.18
C ALA A 72 19.37 -7.04 12.97
N LEU A 73 20.64 -7.08 12.58
CA LEU A 73 21.41 -5.94 12.09
C LEU A 73 21.63 -6.11 10.58
N LEU A 74 21.42 -5.04 9.82
CA LEU A 74 21.73 -4.96 8.40
C LEU A 74 22.59 -3.73 8.17
N ALA A 75 23.85 -3.94 7.81
CA ALA A 75 24.77 -2.86 7.54
C ALA A 75 24.68 -2.44 6.07
N ILE A 76 24.51 -1.14 5.81
CA ILE A 76 24.32 -0.61 4.47
C ILE A 76 25.29 0.54 4.17
N GLU A 77 25.84 0.54 2.97
CA GLU A 77 26.66 1.64 2.46
C GLU A 77 26.14 2.16 1.12
N ALA A 78 25.80 3.45 1.11
CA ALA A 78 25.30 4.14 -0.07
C ALA A 78 26.42 4.51 -1.07
N ASP A 79 27.64 4.73 -0.59
CA ASP A 79 28.79 5.04 -1.45
C ASP A 79 29.58 3.76 -1.80
N PRO A 80 29.58 3.30 -3.06
CA PRO A 80 30.32 2.10 -3.46
C PRO A 80 31.84 2.19 -3.21
N LEU A 81 32.42 3.39 -3.20
CA LEU A 81 33.85 3.58 -2.89
C LEU A 81 34.11 3.37 -1.40
N LEU A 82 33.23 3.85 -0.52
CA LEU A 82 33.33 3.55 0.92
C LEU A 82 33.11 2.07 1.19
N PHE A 83 32.14 1.44 0.52
CA PHE A 83 31.90 0.01 0.65
C PHE A 83 33.16 -0.79 0.33
N THR A 84 33.72 -0.55 -0.87
CA THR A 84 34.94 -1.23 -1.33
C THR A 84 36.13 -0.97 -0.41
N ALA A 85 36.29 0.26 0.08
CA ALA A 85 37.44 0.64 0.91
C ALA A 85 37.35 0.12 2.36
N THR A 86 36.17 -0.26 2.84
CA THR A 86 35.95 -0.59 4.27
C THR A 86 35.53 -2.03 4.52
N GLN A 87 35.02 -2.76 3.51
CA GLN A 87 34.46 -4.11 3.67
C GLN A 87 35.42 -5.11 4.33
N GLU A 88 36.70 -5.12 3.95
CA GLU A 88 37.67 -6.05 4.55
C GLU A 88 37.84 -5.78 6.05
N GLU A 89 38.08 -4.51 6.42
CA GLU A 89 38.29 -4.11 7.80
C GLU A 89 37.00 -4.21 8.64
N PHE A 90 35.83 -3.95 8.04
CA PHE A 90 34.53 -4.17 8.65
C PHE A 90 34.43 -5.61 9.17
N TYR A 91 34.75 -6.60 8.35
CA TYR A 91 34.66 -8.00 8.72
C TYR A 91 35.79 -8.51 9.62
N ARG A 92 36.84 -7.71 9.86
CA ARG A 92 37.79 -7.96 10.95
C ARG A 92 37.20 -7.61 12.31
N THR A 93 36.23 -6.68 12.34
CA THR A 93 35.55 -6.23 13.57
C THR A 93 34.22 -6.94 13.79
N VAL A 94 33.51 -7.25 12.70
CA VAL A 94 32.12 -7.73 12.72
C VAL A 94 32.06 -9.16 12.18
N PRO A 95 31.29 -10.07 12.82
CA PRO A 95 31.06 -11.41 12.31
C PRO A 95 30.50 -11.45 10.88
N GLN A 96 30.95 -12.44 10.09
CA GLN A 96 30.57 -12.64 8.67
C GLN A 96 29.06 -12.88 8.44
N ASN A 97 28.32 -13.28 9.47
CA ASN A 97 26.88 -13.50 9.37
C ASN A 97 26.07 -12.20 9.46
N ILE A 98 26.68 -11.06 9.79
CA ILE A 98 26.02 -9.75 9.72
C ILE A 98 26.15 -9.23 8.29
N PRO A 99 25.04 -9.08 7.53
CA PRO A 99 25.12 -8.64 6.16
C PRO A 99 25.64 -7.20 6.07
N TYR A 100 26.65 -6.98 5.23
CA TYR A 100 27.10 -5.67 4.80
C TYR A 100 26.95 -5.54 3.29
N ILE A 101 26.04 -4.66 2.84
CA ILE A 101 25.68 -4.51 1.44
C ILE A 101 25.80 -3.05 0.97
N SER A 102 26.17 -2.87 -0.30
CA SER A 102 26.07 -1.56 -0.94
C SER A 102 24.72 -1.43 -1.62
N ILE A 103 23.94 -0.39 -1.25
CA ILE A 103 22.57 -0.25 -1.73
C ILE A 103 22.16 1.22 -1.86
N ARG A 104 21.40 1.51 -2.91
CA ARG A 104 20.95 2.88 -3.24
C ARG A 104 19.48 2.97 -3.63
N SER A 105 18.82 1.85 -3.88
CA SER A 105 17.41 1.80 -4.23
C SER A 105 16.59 1.26 -3.05
N THR A 106 15.35 1.74 -2.96
CA THR A 106 14.38 1.26 -1.97
C THR A 106 13.88 -0.14 -2.31
N GLU A 107 13.71 -0.44 -3.60
CA GLU A 107 13.22 -1.73 -4.07
C GLU A 107 14.21 -2.86 -3.74
N ASP A 108 15.50 -2.66 -4.02
CA ASP A 108 16.52 -3.67 -3.72
C ASP A 108 16.61 -3.93 -2.21
N LEU A 109 16.45 -2.89 -1.37
CA LEU A 109 16.52 -3.02 0.08
C LEU A 109 15.35 -3.86 0.60
N CYS A 110 14.13 -3.52 0.21
CA CYS A 110 12.94 -4.28 0.59
C CYS A 110 13.02 -5.73 0.06
N GLY A 111 13.48 -5.91 -1.18
CA GLY A 111 13.71 -7.22 -1.79
C GLY A 111 14.73 -8.06 -1.02
N PHE A 112 15.86 -7.48 -0.65
CA PHE A 112 16.89 -8.14 0.16
C PHE A 112 16.32 -8.59 1.52
N VAL A 113 15.63 -7.70 2.23
CA VAL A 113 15.06 -8.01 3.56
C VAL A 113 14.04 -9.15 3.46
N ARG A 114 13.17 -9.12 2.46
CA ARG A 114 12.20 -10.20 2.20
C ARG A 114 12.88 -11.52 1.87
N SER A 115 13.95 -11.50 1.08
CA SER A 115 14.71 -12.71 0.75
C SER A 115 15.46 -13.29 1.95
N ALA A 116 16.05 -12.44 2.80
CA ALA A 116 16.90 -12.87 3.89
C ALA A 116 16.11 -13.35 5.12
N TRP A 117 14.99 -12.68 5.46
CA TRP A 117 14.23 -12.98 6.68
C TRP A 117 12.78 -13.40 6.45
N GLY A 118 12.27 -13.27 5.22
CA GLY A 118 10.87 -13.55 4.90
C GLY A 118 9.89 -12.49 5.42
N PRO A 119 8.59 -12.67 5.13
CA PRO A 119 7.56 -11.71 5.54
C PRO A 119 7.31 -11.78 7.05
N ARG A 120 6.91 -10.63 7.63
CA ARG A 120 6.42 -10.51 9.02
C ARG A 120 7.40 -10.98 10.11
N HIS A 121 8.70 -11.00 9.82
CA HIS A 121 9.72 -11.25 10.82
C HIS A 121 9.81 -10.06 11.80
N PHE A 122 10.10 -8.88 11.28
CA PHE A 122 10.25 -7.65 12.04
C PHE A 122 8.92 -6.89 12.22
N ARG A 123 8.80 -6.14 13.31
CA ARG A 123 7.71 -5.19 13.58
C ARG A 123 8.17 -3.73 13.54
N ARG A 124 9.48 -3.50 13.56
CA ARG A 124 10.11 -2.20 13.64
C ARG A 124 11.36 -2.17 12.77
N VAL A 125 11.68 -0.99 12.27
CA VAL A 125 12.98 -0.67 11.67
C VAL A 125 13.52 0.55 12.38
N GLU A 126 14.75 0.48 12.85
CA GLU A 126 15.44 1.59 13.51
C GLU A 126 16.75 1.88 12.78
N LEU A 127 17.00 3.16 12.50
CA LEU A 127 18.24 3.63 11.90
C LEU A 127 19.34 3.73 12.97
N VAL A 128 20.47 3.09 12.72
CA VAL A 128 21.64 3.11 13.59
C VAL A 128 22.76 3.92 12.95
N THR A 129 23.24 4.95 13.66
CA THR A 129 24.29 5.86 13.21
C THR A 129 25.42 5.88 14.25
N LEU A 130 26.52 5.20 13.93
CA LEU A 130 27.64 4.99 14.88
C LEU A 130 28.82 5.93 14.65
N ASN A 131 28.80 6.71 13.58
CA ASN A 131 29.89 7.58 13.14
C ASN A 131 29.34 8.72 12.26
N VAL A 132 30.19 9.53 11.63
CA VAL A 132 29.76 10.69 10.82
C VAL A 132 29.56 10.33 9.33
N GLY A 133 29.97 9.13 8.90
CA GLY A 133 29.85 8.61 7.53
C GLY A 133 28.45 8.71 6.94
N TRP A 134 27.42 8.40 7.73
CA TRP A 134 26.02 8.48 7.27
C TRP A 134 25.61 9.89 6.79
N THR A 135 26.25 10.96 7.29
CA THR A 135 25.96 12.36 6.91
C THR A 135 26.38 12.71 5.49
N LEU A 136 27.08 11.82 4.78
CA LEU A 136 27.38 11.99 3.35
C LEU A 136 26.14 11.74 2.50
N HIS A 137 25.26 10.85 2.93
CA HIS A 137 24.06 10.41 2.21
C HIS A 137 22.83 10.34 3.12
N GLU A 138 22.70 11.31 4.03
CA GLU A 138 21.69 11.32 5.11
C GLU A 138 20.26 11.13 4.59
N GLU A 139 19.85 11.91 3.58
CA GLU A 139 18.49 11.85 3.03
C GLU A 139 18.20 10.51 2.34
N LEU A 140 19.21 9.90 1.71
CA LEU A 140 19.07 8.56 1.14
C LEU A 140 18.85 7.52 2.24
N TYR A 141 19.67 7.53 3.30
CA TYR A 141 19.49 6.60 4.42
C TYR A 141 18.11 6.74 5.09
N LYS A 142 17.63 7.97 5.29
CA LYS A 142 16.28 8.22 5.81
C LYS A 142 15.20 7.68 4.87
N THR A 143 15.33 7.90 3.57
CA THR A 143 14.39 7.41 2.55
C THR A 143 14.33 5.88 2.54
N LEU A 144 15.49 5.22 2.61
CA LEU A 144 15.60 3.76 2.69
C LEU A 144 14.90 3.19 3.94
N VAL A 145 15.12 3.80 5.10
CA VAL A 145 14.45 3.40 6.35
C VAL A 145 12.93 3.58 6.26
N GLN A 146 12.47 4.73 5.76
CA GLN A 146 11.04 5.02 5.63
C GLN A 146 10.35 4.05 4.67
N ALA A 147 10.97 3.75 3.53
CA ALA A 147 10.44 2.77 2.58
C ALA A 147 10.30 1.38 3.21
N LEU A 148 11.31 0.95 3.97
CA LEU A 148 11.28 -0.36 4.63
C LEU A 148 10.29 -0.41 5.81
N GLN A 149 10.14 0.68 6.55
CA GLN A 149 9.08 0.82 7.57
C GLN A 149 7.69 0.69 6.94
N TYR A 150 7.48 1.34 5.80
CA TYR A 150 6.22 1.27 5.05
C TYR A 150 5.95 -0.14 4.52
N ASP A 151 6.96 -0.80 3.94
CA ASP A 151 6.90 -2.18 3.43
C ASP A 151 6.50 -3.18 4.53
N ILE A 152 7.17 -3.11 5.69
CA ILE A 152 6.84 -3.94 6.86
C ILE A 152 5.44 -3.62 7.40
N ALA A 153 5.04 -2.35 7.42
CA ALA A 153 3.70 -1.96 7.87
C ALA A 153 2.60 -2.52 6.96
N ILE A 154 2.79 -2.50 5.64
CA ILE A 154 1.89 -3.13 4.67
C ILE A 154 1.78 -4.63 4.94
N ASP A 155 2.91 -5.32 5.12
CA ASP A 155 2.93 -6.76 5.38
C ASP A 155 2.11 -7.16 6.61
N TRP A 156 2.25 -6.40 7.70
CA TRP A 156 1.47 -6.62 8.92
C TRP A 156 -0.01 -6.25 8.77
N SER A 157 -0.30 -5.15 8.07
CA SER A 157 -1.68 -4.74 7.77
C SER A 157 -2.41 -5.82 6.99
N ASN A 158 -1.77 -6.34 5.92
CA ASN A 158 -2.31 -7.41 5.10
C ASN A 158 -2.56 -8.69 5.91
N ALA A 159 -1.64 -9.08 6.79
CA ALA A 159 -1.85 -10.25 7.66
C ALA A 159 -2.96 -10.04 8.69
N MET A 160 -3.12 -8.84 9.24
CA MET A 160 -4.23 -8.53 10.14
C MET A 160 -5.58 -8.64 9.41
N THR A 161 -5.65 -8.12 8.19
CA THR A 161 -6.82 -8.25 7.31
C THR A 161 -7.12 -9.73 7.04
N LEU A 162 -6.12 -10.52 6.63
CA LEU A 162 -6.30 -11.96 6.37
C LEU A 162 -6.71 -12.76 7.61
N THR A 163 -6.18 -12.41 8.79
CA THR A 163 -6.57 -13.06 10.05
C THR A 163 -8.06 -12.88 10.33
N ARG A 164 -8.62 -11.71 9.99
CA ARG A 164 -10.04 -11.39 10.20
C ARG A 164 -10.93 -11.86 9.05
N MET A 165 -10.49 -11.66 7.82
CA MET A 165 -11.31 -11.80 6.61
C MET A 165 -11.03 -13.07 5.81
N GLY A 166 -9.90 -13.76 6.01
CA GLY A 166 -9.51 -14.91 5.18
C GLY A 166 -10.54 -16.05 5.18
N ARG A 167 -11.18 -16.33 6.33
CA ARG A 167 -12.28 -17.31 6.40
C ARG A 167 -13.51 -16.85 5.61
N LEU A 168 -13.79 -15.54 5.64
CA LEU A 168 -14.89 -14.94 4.88
C LEU A 168 -14.62 -15.00 3.38
N TYR A 169 -13.42 -14.58 2.93
CA TYR A 169 -13.00 -14.67 1.54
C TYR A 169 -13.10 -16.12 1.02
N THR A 170 -12.53 -17.08 1.75
CA THR A 170 -12.63 -18.51 1.40
C THR A 170 -14.09 -18.97 1.26
N ARG A 171 -14.93 -18.65 2.25
CA ARG A 171 -16.33 -19.04 2.26
C ARG A 171 -17.09 -18.44 1.08
N ASN A 172 -16.85 -17.17 0.78
CA ASN A 172 -17.51 -16.47 -0.32
C ASN A 172 -17.05 -17.03 -1.66
N THR A 173 -15.74 -17.23 -1.86
CA THR A 173 -15.18 -17.91 -3.05
C THR A 173 -15.88 -19.23 -3.30
N LEU A 174 -15.96 -20.13 -2.30
CA LEU A 174 -16.64 -21.41 -2.44
C LEU A 174 -18.13 -21.27 -2.77
N ARG A 175 -18.82 -20.29 -2.18
CA ARG A 175 -20.25 -20.02 -2.47
C ARG A 175 -20.48 -19.43 -3.86
N ASN A 176 -19.52 -18.70 -4.39
CA ASN A 176 -19.60 -18.08 -5.72
C ASN A 176 -19.20 -19.04 -6.86
N LEU A 177 -18.45 -20.12 -6.58
CA LEU A 177 -18.04 -21.10 -7.62
C LEU A 177 -19.21 -21.66 -8.46
N PRO A 178 -20.36 -22.09 -7.89
CA PRO A 178 -21.48 -22.56 -8.69
C PRO A 178 -22.06 -21.46 -9.60
N ALA A 179 -22.02 -20.20 -9.15
CA ALA A 179 -22.49 -19.07 -9.94
C ALA A 179 -21.51 -18.70 -11.06
N LEU A 180 -20.21 -18.78 -10.79
CA LEU A 180 -19.12 -18.62 -11.75
C LEU A 180 -19.27 -19.62 -12.92
N ALA A 181 -19.61 -20.87 -12.64
CA ALA A 181 -19.80 -21.88 -13.69
C ALA A 181 -20.89 -21.54 -14.72
N ARG A 182 -21.79 -20.60 -14.40
CA ARG A 182 -22.90 -20.18 -15.27
C ARG A 182 -22.70 -18.78 -15.87
N ARG A 183 -21.57 -18.13 -15.59
CA ARG A 183 -21.32 -16.72 -15.91
C ARG A 183 -19.96 -16.54 -16.56
N PRO A 184 -19.80 -15.51 -17.39
CA PRO A 184 -18.52 -15.22 -18.01
C PRO A 184 -17.49 -14.75 -16.97
N SER A 185 -16.23 -15.04 -17.27
CA SER A 185 -15.11 -14.33 -16.67
C SER A 185 -14.99 -12.94 -17.31
N LEU A 186 -14.41 -11.97 -16.59
CA LEU A 186 -14.34 -10.57 -16.96
C LEU A 186 -13.55 -10.31 -18.26
N ASP A 187 -12.60 -11.16 -18.61
CA ASP A 187 -11.86 -11.10 -19.88
C ASP A 187 -12.77 -11.26 -21.12
N ARG A 188 -14.01 -11.72 -20.95
CA ARG A 188 -15.02 -11.77 -22.02
C ARG A 188 -15.77 -10.46 -22.22
N LEU A 189 -15.62 -9.49 -21.32
CA LEU A 189 -16.23 -8.18 -21.46
C LEU A 189 -15.35 -7.28 -22.33
N SER A 190 -15.92 -6.63 -23.34
CA SER A 190 -15.23 -5.62 -24.13
C SER A 190 -16.13 -4.43 -24.43
N PHE A 191 -15.55 -3.24 -24.28
CA PHE A 191 -16.11 -1.96 -24.70
C PHE A 191 -15.52 -1.45 -26.02
N GLY A 192 -14.69 -2.25 -26.69
CA GLY A 192 -14.08 -1.91 -27.97
C GLY A 192 -13.24 -0.64 -27.88
N GLN A 193 -13.54 0.35 -28.73
CA GLN A 193 -12.84 1.64 -28.80
C GLN A 193 -13.54 2.75 -28.00
N ALA A 194 -14.66 2.44 -27.31
CA ALA A 194 -15.42 3.45 -26.61
C ALA A 194 -14.60 4.05 -25.45
N PRO A 195 -14.50 5.39 -25.33
CA PRO A 195 -13.95 6.02 -24.14
C PRO A 195 -14.64 5.52 -22.87
N VAL A 196 -13.90 5.48 -21.76
CA VAL A 196 -14.42 5.04 -20.47
C VAL A 196 -14.23 6.12 -19.42
N LEU A 197 -15.29 6.46 -18.70
CA LEU A 197 -15.21 7.20 -17.45
C LEU A 197 -15.24 6.21 -16.29
N VAL A 198 -14.16 6.18 -15.50
CA VAL A 198 -14.07 5.44 -14.24
C VAL A 198 -14.41 6.37 -13.10
N ALA A 199 -15.37 5.98 -12.27
CA ALA A 199 -15.81 6.76 -11.13
C ALA A 199 -15.59 6.02 -9.81
N GLY A 200 -14.68 6.56 -9.00
CA GLY A 200 -14.60 6.27 -7.58
C GLY A 200 -15.63 7.05 -6.78
N ALA A 201 -15.77 6.74 -5.49
CA ALA A 201 -16.78 7.35 -4.63
C ALA A 201 -16.27 8.56 -3.83
N GLY A 202 -15.15 9.17 -4.25
CA GLY A 202 -14.56 10.33 -3.62
C GLY A 202 -15.45 11.59 -3.71
N PRO A 203 -15.29 12.55 -2.79
CA PRO A 203 -16.03 13.81 -2.77
C PRO A 203 -16.11 14.57 -4.11
N SER A 204 -15.05 14.55 -4.93
CA SER A 204 -15.03 15.29 -6.21
C SER A 204 -16.03 14.75 -7.24
N LEU A 205 -16.54 13.53 -7.05
CA LEU A 205 -17.46 12.90 -7.99
C LEU A 205 -18.73 13.76 -8.18
N ASP A 206 -19.27 14.34 -7.12
CA ASP A 206 -20.51 15.12 -7.21
C ASP A 206 -20.35 16.30 -8.17
N GLU A 207 -19.26 17.06 -8.04
CA GLU A 207 -18.98 18.20 -8.91
C GLU A 207 -18.77 17.77 -10.37
N VAL A 208 -18.06 16.67 -10.59
CA VAL A 208 -17.84 16.13 -11.94
C VAL A 208 -19.16 15.75 -12.59
N LEU A 209 -20.03 15.02 -11.88
CA LEU A 209 -21.32 14.58 -12.40
C LEU A 209 -22.25 15.76 -12.68
N ASP A 210 -22.29 16.76 -11.79
CA ASP A 210 -23.14 17.96 -11.97
C ASP A 210 -22.69 18.77 -13.19
N ARG A 211 -21.38 18.98 -13.36
CA ARG A 211 -20.82 19.66 -14.53
C ARG A 211 -21.07 18.88 -15.82
N LEU A 212 -20.92 17.56 -15.77
CA LEU A 212 -21.10 16.69 -16.92
C LEU A 212 -22.57 16.64 -17.37
N LEU A 213 -23.51 16.53 -16.42
CA LEU A 213 -24.94 16.58 -16.70
C LEU A 213 -25.36 17.95 -17.29
N LYS A 214 -24.79 19.05 -16.78
CA LYS A 214 -25.04 20.39 -17.31
C LYS A 214 -24.49 20.59 -18.73
N ALA A 215 -23.28 20.10 -18.99
CA ALA A 215 -22.60 20.27 -20.27
C ALA A 215 -23.10 19.28 -21.34
N TYR A 216 -23.55 18.09 -20.92
CA TYR A 216 -23.98 17.01 -21.80
C TYR A 216 -25.21 16.27 -21.21
N PRO A 217 -26.41 16.87 -21.29
CA PRO A 217 -27.64 16.30 -20.71
C PRO A 217 -28.02 14.92 -21.26
N GLU A 218 -27.64 14.65 -22.51
CA GLU A 218 -27.82 13.37 -23.20
C GLU A 218 -27.15 12.19 -22.46
N ILE A 219 -26.27 12.46 -21.48
CA ILE A 219 -25.63 11.44 -20.64
C ILE A 219 -26.65 10.56 -19.89
N THR A 220 -27.85 11.07 -19.65
CA THR A 220 -28.94 10.31 -19.04
C THR A 220 -29.50 9.23 -19.97
N ASN A 221 -29.20 9.29 -21.27
CA ASN A 221 -29.56 8.28 -22.24
C ASN A 221 -28.34 7.41 -22.62
N LYS A 222 -28.36 6.16 -22.18
CA LYS A 222 -27.27 5.19 -22.42
C LYS A 222 -27.00 4.93 -23.91
N GLU A 223 -28.01 5.03 -24.77
CA GLU A 223 -27.88 4.78 -26.21
C GLU A 223 -27.29 5.97 -26.97
N GLN A 224 -27.45 7.18 -26.45
CA GLN A 224 -26.93 8.41 -27.09
C GLN A 224 -25.51 8.76 -26.64
N ARG A 225 -25.03 8.13 -25.56
CA ARG A 225 -23.68 8.33 -25.05
C ARG A 225 -22.63 7.66 -25.94
N PHE A 226 -21.61 8.43 -26.30
CA PHE A 226 -20.44 7.93 -27.03
C PHE A 226 -19.37 7.28 -26.14
N PHE A 227 -19.54 7.28 -24.82
CA PHE A 227 -18.59 6.72 -23.85
C PHE A 227 -19.30 5.83 -22.81
N ARG A 228 -18.54 4.92 -22.20
CA ARG A 228 -19.00 3.98 -21.17
C ARG A 228 -18.66 4.51 -19.77
N ILE A 229 -19.46 4.14 -18.78
CA ILE A 229 -19.23 4.48 -17.38
C ILE A 229 -18.99 3.20 -16.59
N ILE A 230 -17.84 3.14 -15.93
CA ILE A 230 -17.50 2.14 -14.92
C ILE A 230 -17.52 2.86 -13.58
N CYS A 231 -18.28 2.39 -12.60
CA CYS A 231 -18.22 2.94 -11.25
C CYS A 231 -17.94 1.86 -10.20
N VAL A 232 -17.36 2.26 -9.08
CA VAL A 232 -17.29 1.40 -7.89
C VAL A 232 -18.68 1.29 -7.26
N ASP A 233 -18.96 0.16 -6.59
CA ASP A 233 -20.18 -0.07 -5.81
C ASP A 233 -20.64 1.17 -5.02
N THR A 234 -19.75 1.76 -4.22
CA THR A 234 -20.05 2.90 -3.35
C THR A 234 -20.39 4.20 -4.11
N ALA A 235 -20.03 4.30 -5.39
CA ALA A 235 -20.31 5.45 -6.24
C ALA A 235 -21.66 5.32 -6.97
N LEU A 236 -22.26 4.13 -7.01
CA LEU A 236 -23.47 3.83 -7.78
C LEU A 236 -24.63 4.79 -7.42
N GLN A 237 -24.83 5.07 -6.13
CA GLN A 237 -25.89 5.95 -5.67
C GLN A 237 -25.75 7.40 -6.19
N SER A 238 -24.52 7.88 -6.44
CA SER A 238 -24.28 9.22 -7.00
C SER A 238 -24.73 9.33 -8.46
N PHE A 239 -24.72 8.22 -9.20
CA PHE A 239 -25.27 8.13 -10.55
C PHE A 239 -26.79 8.00 -10.53
N ILE A 240 -27.33 7.14 -9.66
CA ILE A 240 -28.78 6.95 -9.47
C ILE A 240 -29.46 8.28 -9.11
N ALA A 241 -28.90 9.04 -8.17
CA ALA A 241 -29.45 10.32 -7.74
C ALA A 241 -29.57 11.36 -8.88
N ARG A 242 -28.84 11.16 -9.99
CA ARG A 242 -28.81 12.03 -11.17
C ARG A 242 -29.44 11.38 -12.40
N ALA A 243 -30.04 10.20 -12.25
CA ALA A 243 -30.58 9.40 -13.35
C ALA A 243 -29.55 9.16 -14.49
N ILE A 244 -28.27 9.02 -14.14
CA ILE A 244 -27.22 8.72 -15.11
C ILE A 244 -27.03 7.19 -15.13
N PRO A 245 -27.32 6.50 -16.24
CA PRO A 245 -27.16 5.06 -16.33
C PRO A 245 -25.68 4.66 -16.31
N VAL A 246 -25.36 3.52 -15.70
CA VAL A 246 -23.98 2.99 -15.63
C VAL A 246 -23.84 1.80 -16.59
N ASP A 247 -22.65 1.53 -17.12
CA ASP A 247 -22.41 0.35 -17.95
C ASP A 247 -21.89 -0.83 -17.14
N LEU A 248 -20.98 -0.57 -16.19
CA LEU A 248 -20.36 -1.57 -15.34
C LEU A 248 -20.23 -1.06 -13.89
N VAL A 249 -20.66 -1.85 -12.93
CA VAL A 249 -20.37 -1.62 -11.51
C VAL A 249 -19.31 -2.62 -11.06
N VAL A 250 -18.31 -2.16 -10.31
CA VAL A 250 -17.22 -3.00 -9.78
C VAL A 250 -17.43 -3.23 -8.29
N ALA A 251 -17.47 -4.49 -7.86
CA ALA A 251 -17.70 -4.88 -6.48
C ALA A 251 -16.69 -5.93 -6.00
N LEU A 252 -16.02 -5.63 -4.88
CA LEU A 252 -15.01 -6.51 -4.26
C LEU A 252 -15.31 -6.85 -2.80
N GLU A 253 -16.18 -6.10 -2.14
CA GLU A 253 -16.37 -6.24 -0.69
C GLU A 253 -17.01 -7.59 -0.32
N ALA A 254 -16.33 -8.32 0.57
CA ALA A 254 -16.71 -9.65 1.02
C ALA A 254 -17.74 -9.62 2.16
N GLN A 255 -17.81 -8.51 2.88
CA GLN A 255 -18.74 -8.28 3.97
C GLN A 255 -20.14 -7.94 3.44
N ILE A 256 -21.16 -8.27 4.23
CA ILE A 256 -22.56 -7.99 3.92
C ILE A 256 -22.86 -6.49 3.79
N TRP A 257 -21.98 -5.62 4.32
CA TRP A 257 -22.15 -4.17 4.26
C TRP A 257 -22.22 -3.64 2.84
N ASN A 258 -21.55 -4.29 1.88
CA ASN A 258 -21.58 -3.95 0.46
C ASN A 258 -23.01 -3.89 -0.11
N LEU A 259 -23.93 -4.72 0.39
CA LEU A 259 -25.30 -4.75 -0.11
C LEU A 259 -26.03 -3.41 0.08
N LYS A 260 -25.53 -2.55 0.99
CA LYS A 260 -26.09 -1.20 1.20
C LYS A 260 -25.87 -0.27 0.02
N ASP A 261 -24.80 -0.47 -0.75
CA ASP A 261 -24.50 0.32 -1.95
C ASP A 261 -25.51 0.09 -3.07
N PHE A 262 -26.24 -1.02 -3.00
CA PHE A 262 -27.26 -1.42 -3.97
C PHE A 262 -28.70 -1.23 -3.48
N ILE A 263 -28.91 -0.67 -2.28
CA ILE A 263 -30.27 -0.39 -1.77
C ILE A 263 -31.01 0.58 -2.70
N GLY A 264 -32.30 0.32 -2.91
CA GLY A 264 -33.16 1.15 -3.74
C GLY A 264 -33.06 0.85 -5.24
N TYR A 265 -32.18 -0.07 -5.64
CA TYR A 265 -31.96 -0.44 -7.02
C TYR A 265 -32.60 -1.81 -7.31
N GLY A 266 -33.63 -1.85 -8.15
CA GLY A 266 -34.51 -3.02 -8.32
C GLY A 266 -34.07 -4.02 -9.40
N LYS A 267 -33.71 -3.55 -10.60
CA LYS A 267 -33.19 -4.38 -11.70
C LYS A 267 -31.98 -3.69 -12.32
N ALA A 268 -30.91 -4.45 -12.58
CA ALA A 268 -29.73 -3.92 -13.25
C ALA A 268 -29.98 -3.53 -14.70
N ASP A 269 -29.75 -2.25 -14.99
CA ASP A 269 -29.46 -1.72 -16.31
C ASP A 269 -27.95 -1.73 -16.62
N PHE A 270 -27.12 -2.23 -15.69
CA PHE A 270 -25.67 -2.36 -15.80
C PHE A 270 -25.19 -3.82 -15.76
N ALA A 271 -23.96 -4.03 -16.19
CA ALA A 271 -23.21 -5.25 -15.89
C ALA A 271 -22.50 -5.12 -14.54
N LEU A 272 -22.21 -6.24 -13.89
CA LEU A 272 -21.48 -6.27 -12.62
C LEU A 272 -20.15 -6.97 -12.83
N ALA A 273 -19.03 -6.30 -12.60
CA ALA A 273 -17.73 -6.94 -12.40
C ALA A 273 -17.59 -7.28 -10.91
N MET A 274 -17.63 -8.57 -10.58
CA MET A 274 -17.62 -9.06 -9.19
C MET A 274 -16.37 -9.87 -8.91
N ASP A 275 -15.66 -9.54 -7.84
CA ASP A 275 -14.58 -10.40 -7.34
C ASP A 275 -15.15 -11.72 -6.81
N LEU A 276 -14.49 -12.84 -7.12
CA LEU A 276 -14.93 -14.15 -6.67
C LEU A 276 -15.03 -14.28 -5.13
N SER A 277 -14.29 -13.47 -4.38
CA SER A 277 -14.33 -13.41 -2.91
C SER A 277 -15.35 -12.41 -2.33
N ALA A 278 -16.02 -11.62 -3.17
CA ALA A 278 -17.05 -10.67 -2.77
C ALA A 278 -18.29 -11.37 -2.17
N HIS A 279 -19.11 -10.61 -1.43
CA HIS A 279 -20.27 -11.15 -0.75
C HIS A 279 -21.23 -11.82 -1.75
N PRO A 280 -21.62 -13.11 -1.57
CA PRO A 280 -22.41 -13.84 -2.57
C PRO A 280 -23.74 -13.17 -2.94
N GLY A 281 -24.38 -12.49 -1.99
CA GLY A 281 -25.64 -11.75 -2.26
C GLY A 281 -25.48 -10.58 -3.23
N THR A 282 -24.27 -10.07 -3.47
CA THR A 282 -24.03 -8.99 -4.44
C THR A 282 -24.39 -9.42 -5.87
N ILE A 283 -24.36 -10.73 -6.15
CA ILE A 283 -24.74 -11.26 -7.45
C ILE A 283 -26.21 -11.00 -7.81
N GLU A 284 -27.08 -10.87 -6.81
CA GLU A 284 -28.53 -10.68 -7.00
C GLU A 284 -28.85 -9.33 -7.66
N VAL A 285 -27.92 -8.38 -7.59
CA VAL A 285 -28.09 -7.04 -8.17
C VAL A 285 -28.17 -7.09 -9.70
N ALA A 286 -27.31 -7.90 -10.33
CA ALA A 286 -27.15 -7.94 -11.78
C ALA A 286 -27.47 -9.32 -12.40
N GLU A 287 -27.69 -10.34 -11.55
CA GLU A 287 -28.02 -11.71 -11.93
C GLU A 287 -27.21 -12.24 -13.12
N ASN A 288 -27.76 -12.17 -14.34
CA ASN A 288 -27.17 -12.75 -15.55
C ASN A 288 -26.11 -11.86 -16.21
N THR A 289 -26.02 -10.57 -15.85
CA THR A 289 -25.02 -9.63 -16.40
C THR A 289 -23.78 -9.50 -15.50
N THR A 290 -23.53 -10.50 -14.65
CA THR A 290 -22.33 -10.55 -13.80
C THR A 290 -21.16 -11.22 -14.51
N TYR A 291 -20.02 -10.55 -14.49
CA TYR A 291 -18.71 -11.00 -14.93
C TYR A 291 -17.80 -11.18 -13.73
N PHE A 292 -17.22 -12.37 -13.58
CA PHE A 292 -16.32 -12.64 -12.46
C PHE A 292 -14.87 -12.31 -12.79
N PHE A 293 -14.15 -11.81 -11.80
CA PHE A 293 -12.68 -11.80 -11.77
C PHE A 293 -12.22 -12.31 -10.39
N PHE A 294 -10.91 -12.51 -10.22
CA PHE A 294 -10.36 -12.92 -8.94
C PHE A 294 -9.12 -12.13 -8.57
N THR A 295 -9.16 -11.49 -7.40
CA THR A 295 -8.00 -10.84 -6.79
C THR A 295 -7.31 -11.83 -5.85
N PRO A 296 -6.07 -12.27 -6.13
CA PRO A 296 -5.34 -13.17 -5.24
C PRO A 296 -5.10 -12.49 -3.88
N TRP A 297 -5.72 -13.03 -2.83
CA TRP A 297 -5.58 -12.52 -1.46
C TRP A 297 -4.64 -13.37 -0.60
N THR A 298 -4.29 -14.59 -1.03
CA THR A 298 -3.40 -15.48 -0.29
C THR A 298 -2.94 -16.65 -1.16
N ASP A 299 -1.85 -17.32 -0.74
CA ASP A 299 -1.41 -18.59 -1.29
C ASP A 299 -2.06 -19.76 -0.55
N LEU A 300 -3.14 -20.30 -1.12
CA LEU A 300 -3.79 -21.51 -0.60
C LEU A 300 -3.79 -22.61 -1.65
N ALA A 301 -3.43 -23.82 -1.24
CA ALA A 301 -3.38 -24.98 -2.12
C ALA A 301 -4.70 -25.25 -2.87
N PHE A 302 -5.85 -24.90 -2.28
CA PHE A 302 -7.13 -25.04 -2.99
C PHE A 302 -7.29 -24.02 -4.13
N LEU A 303 -6.83 -22.77 -3.95
CA LEU A 303 -6.85 -21.74 -4.99
C LEU A 303 -5.92 -22.14 -6.13
N SER A 304 -4.69 -22.58 -5.81
CA SER A 304 -3.74 -23.06 -6.81
C SER A 304 -4.30 -24.25 -7.61
N ARG A 305 -5.04 -25.17 -6.97
CA ARG A 305 -5.71 -26.27 -7.70
C ARG A 305 -6.82 -25.78 -8.62
N LEU A 306 -7.58 -24.75 -8.23
CA LEU A 306 -8.61 -24.17 -9.09
C LEU A 306 -7.97 -23.47 -10.30
N GLU A 307 -6.90 -22.71 -10.07
CA GLU A 307 -6.12 -22.05 -11.12
C GLU A 307 -5.54 -23.05 -12.13
N GLN A 308 -4.83 -24.08 -11.67
CA GLN A 308 -4.26 -25.14 -12.51
C GLN A 308 -5.29 -25.90 -13.36
N ARG A 309 -6.56 -25.87 -12.95
CA ARG A 309 -7.68 -26.50 -13.66
C ARG A 309 -8.47 -25.50 -14.51
N ASN A 310 -8.01 -24.26 -14.63
CA ASN A 310 -8.72 -23.15 -15.31
C ASN A 310 -10.16 -22.95 -14.78
N LEU A 311 -10.34 -23.13 -13.47
CA LEU A 311 -11.62 -22.94 -12.77
C LEU A 311 -11.72 -21.59 -12.05
N LEU A 312 -10.65 -20.80 -12.05
CA LEU A 312 -10.70 -19.41 -11.62
C LEU A 312 -10.99 -18.49 -12.83
N PRO A 313 -11.70 -17.37 -12.61
CA PRO A 313 -11.81 -16.34 -13.62
C PRO A 313 -10.47 -15.61 -13.79
N THR A 314 -10.44 -14.63 -14.70
CA THR A 314 -9.26 -13.78 -14.94
C THR A 314 -8.76 -13.16 -13.64
N LEU A 315 -7.44 -13.13 -13.49
CA LEU A 315 -6.78 -12.62 -12.31
C LEU A 315 -6.56 -11.11 -12.44
N ILE A 316 -6.85 -10.40 -11.36
CA ILE A 316 -6.51 -8.98 -11.22
C ILE A 316 -5.56 -8.85 -10.03
N PRO A 317 -4.39 -8.21 -10.17
CA PRO A 317 -3.49 -8.04 -9.04
C PRO A 317 -4.11 -7.15 -7.95
N PRO A 318 -3.74 -7.31 -6.68
CA PRO A 318 -4.23 -6.46 -5.60
C PRO A 318 -3.84 -4.99 -5.81
N MET A 319 -4.83 -4.11 -6.04
CA MET A 319 -4.59 -2.69 -6.32
C MET A 319 -4.71 -1.76 -5.11
N GLY A 320 -5.05 -2.30 -3.93
CA GLY A 320 -5.18 -1.51 -2.69
C GLY A 320 -6.47 -0.69 -2.56
N SER A 321 -7.25 -0.50 -3.63
CA SER A 321 -8.61 0.05 -3.56
C SER A 321 -9.51 -0.47 -4.70
N VAL A 322 -10.83 -0.42 -4.47
CA VAL A 322 -11.85 -0.74 -5.50
C VAL A 322 -11.73 0.21 -6.69
N GLY A 323 -11.41 1.48 -6.45
CA GLY A 323 -11.21 2.49 -7.48
C GLY A 323 -10.05 2.17 -8.43
N LEU A 324 -8.89 1.81 -7.88
CA LEU A 324 -7.74 1.40 -8.70
C LEU A 324 -8.00 0.07 -9.42
N THR A 325 -8.77 -0.83 -8.81
CA THR A 325 -9.25 -2.05 -9.48
C THR A 325 -10.16 -1.71 -10.65
N ALA A 326 -11.11 -0.79 -10.48
CA ALA A 326 -11.99 -0.34 -11.56
C ALA A 326 -11.21 0.32 -12.71
N THR A 327 -10.17 1.09 -12.40
CA THR A 327 -9.25 1.63 -13.42
C THR A 327 -8.50 0.53 -14.16
N TYR A 328 -8.00 -0.49 -13.46
CA TYR A 328 -7.37 -1.64 -14.12
C TYR A 328 -8.34 -2.39 -15.03
N ILE A 329 -9.58 -2.61 -14.57
CA ILE A 329 -10.64 -3.22 -15.36
C ILE A 329 -10.91 -2.38 -16.61
N ALA A 330 -11.04 -1.06 -16.48
CA ALA A 330 -11.25 -0.16 -17.62
C ALA A 330 -10.18 -0.33 -18.70
N LEU A 331 -8.91 -0.33 -18.29
CA LEU A 331 -7.76 -0.52 -19.18
C LEU A 331 -7.74 -1.90 -19.86
N SER A 332 -8.39 -2.91 -19.26
CA SER A 332 -8.49 -4.25 -19.85
C SER A 332 -9.67 -4.41 -20.81
N VAL A 333 -10.76 -3.65 -20.63
CA VAL A 333 -12.00 -3.83 -21.41
C VAL A 333 -12.12 -2.83 -22.57
N THR A 334 -11.40 -1.72 -22.57
CA THR A 334 -11.39 -0.73 -23.66
C THR A 334 -10.00 -0.54 -24.29
N GLN A 335 -10.00 -0.14 -25.55
CA GLN A 335 -8.83 0.39 -26.29
C GLN A 335 -8.92 1.93 -26.45
N GLY A 336 -10.04 2.53 -26.04
CA GLY A 336 -10.23 3.98 -26.03
C GLY A 336 -9.59 4.65 -24.81
N PRO A 337 -9.67 6.00 -24.72
CA PRO A 337 -9.13 6.73 -23.58
C PRO A 337 -9.93 6.44 -22.30
N VAL A 338 -9.21 6.39 -21.16
CA VAL A 338 -9.77 6.20 -19.82
C VAL A 338 -9.65 7.51 -19.03
N TYR A 339 -10.79 8.03 -18.59
CA TYR A 339 -10.91 9.20 -17.71
C TYR A 339 -11.27 8.74 -16.30
N ILE A 340 -10.82 9.47 -15.29
CA ILE A 340 -11.04 9.12 -13.88
C ILE A 340 -11.71 10.30 -13.17
N ALA A 341 -12.70 9.99 -12.33
CA ALA A 341 -13.36 10.92 -11.42
C ALA A 341 -13.55 10.28 -10.04
N GLY A 342 -13.59 11.07 -8.97
CA GLY A 342 -13.88 10.57 -7.62
C GLY A 342 -12.81 9.64 -7.03
N LEU A 343 -11.56 9.69 -7.52
CA LEU A 343 -10.39 9.06 -6.90
C LEU A 343 -9.50 10.12 -6.27
N ASP A 344 -9.95 10.66 -5.14
CA ASP A 344 -9.38 11.88 -4.57
C ASP A 344 -8.12 11.65 -3.73
N PHE A 345 -8.01 10.49 -3.09
CA PHE A 345 -6.90 10.12 -2.17
C PHE A 345 -6.58 11.16 -1.08
N ALA A 346 -7.47 12.13 -0.86
CA ALA A 346 -7.35 13.22 0.10
C ALA A 346 -8.74 13.47 0.69
N PHE A 347 -8.93 13.04 1.94
CA PHE A 347 -10.22 13.11 2.63
C PHE A 347 -10.13 14.10 3.79
N THR A 348 -11.21 14.84 4.04
CA THR A 348 -11.37 15.62 5.27
C THR A 348 -12.18 14.81 6.29
N ALA A 349 -12.15 15.20 7.56
CA ALA A 349 -12.98 14.57 8.59
C ALA A 349 -14.49 14.67 8.25
N ASP A 350 -14.87 15.69 7.48
CA ASP A 350 -16.27 16.03 7.22
C ASP A 350 -16.78 15.41 5.91
N LEU A 351 -15.88 15.05 5.00
CA LEU A 351 -16.24 14.59 3.66
C LEU A 351 -15.20 13.61 3.12
N TYR A 352 -15.54 12.33 3.17
CA TYR A 352 -14.69 11.23 2.72
C TYR A 352 -15.30 10.41 1.56
N HIS A 353 -16.58 10.64 1.24
CA HIS A 353 -17.24 10.10 0.05
C HIS A 353 -18.21 11.13 -0.56
N ALA A 354 -18.62 10.90 -1.81
CA ALA A 354 -19.70 11.64 -2.46
C ALA A 354 -21.00 11.58 -1.64
N LYS A 355 -21.81 12.64 -1.73
CA LYS A 355 -22.98 12.87 -0.86
C LYS A 355 -24.05 11.80 -0.98
N SER A 356 -24.16 11.15 -2.14
CA SER A 356 -25.16 10.10 -2.35
C SER A 356 -24.69 8.73 -1.88
N SER A 357 -23.41 8.55 -1.51
CA SER A 357 -22.91 7.27 -0.99
C SER A 357 -23.65 6.86 0.29
N PRO A 358 -23.90 5.56 0.54
CA PRO A 358 -24.60 5.12 1.75
C PRO A 358 -23.92 5.52 3.05
N GLY A 359 -22.59 5.62 3.04
CA GLY A 359 -21.80 6.10 4.18
C GLY A 359 -22.18 7.54 4.55
N TYR A 360 -22.21 8.45 3.57
CA TYR A 360 -22.61 9.83 3.79
C TYR A 360 -24.09 9.95 4.15
N GLN A 361 -24.98 9.25 3.44
CA GLN A 361 -26.42 9.26 3.72
C GLN A 361 -26.72 8.81 5.15
N ARG A 362 -26.00 7.79 5.65
CA ARG A 362 -26.12 7.37 7.04
C ARG A 362 -25.69 8.46 8.03
N LEU A 363 -24.61 9.18 7.77
CA LEU A 363 -24.19 10.31 8.61
C LEU A 363 -25.24 11.42 8.60
N TYR A 364 -25.74 11.76 7.42
CA TYR A 364 -26.80 12.74 7.23
C TYR A 364 -28.09 12.38 7.96
N CYS A 365 -28.55 11.12 7.87
CA CYS A 365 -29.76 10.68 8.57
C CYS A 365 -29.61 10.60 10.10
N ASN A 366 -28.40 10.37 10.61
CA ASN A 366 -28.15 10.26 12.05
C ASN A 366 -27.76 11.59 12.70
N GLN A 367 -27.80 12.70 11.96
CA GLN A 367 -27.50 14.01 12.51
C GLN A 367 -28.52 14.39 13.58
N THR A 368 -28.04 14.99 14.67
CA THR A 368 -28.90 15.54 15.72
C THR A 368 -28.36 16.90 16.14
N ARG A 369 -29.12 17.64 16.95
CA ARG A 369 -28.65 18.89 17.56
C ARG A 369 -27.30 18.74 18.31
N LEU A 370 -27.03 17.55 18.86
CA LEU A 370 -25.80 17.26 19.62
C LEU A 370 -24.73 16.53 18.80
N ALA A 371 -25.04 16.12 17.57
CA ALA A 371 -24.14 15.43 16.66
C ALA A 371 -24.33 15.99 15.24
N PRO A 372 -23.73 17.17 14.94
CA PRO A 372 -23.80 17.76 13.60
C PRO A 372 -23.00 16.93 12.60
N LEU A 373 -23.31 17.11 11.31
CA LEU A 373 -22.66 16.38 10.20
C LEU A 373 -21.13 16.56 10.17
N SER A 374 -20.63 17.74 10.57
CA SER A 374 -19.21 18.07 10.67
C SER A 374 -18.57 17.62 11.99
N SER A 375 -19.21 16.73 12.75
CA SER A 375 -18.65 16.24 14.00
C SER A 375 -17.45 15.35 13.71
N VAL A 376 -16.27 15.86 14.03
CA VAL A 376 -14.98 15.15 13.94
C VAL A 376 -15.00 13.81 14.70
N ALA A 377 -15.81 13.70 15.77
CA ALA A 377 -15.96 12.48 16.57
C ALA A 377 -16.55 11.30 15.78
N THR A 378 -17.26 11.55 14.67
CA THR A 378 -17.80 10.50 13.79
C THR A 378 -16.78 9.99 12.77
N ALA A 379 -15.76 10.80 12.44
CA ALA A 379 -14.71 10.44 11.48
C ALA A 379 -13.59 9.60 12.12
N PHE A 380 -13.42 9.71 13.43
CA PHE A 380 -12.38 9.05 14.20
C PHE A 380 -13.01 7.96 15.08
N ARG A 381 -12.37 6.77 15.15
CA ARG A 381 -12.79 5.74 16.13
C ARG A 381 -12.69 6.29 17.55
N GLN A 382 -13.43 5.71 18.50
CA GLN A 382 -13.20 5.95 19.93
C GLN A 382 -11.68 5.87 20.20
N ASP A 383 -11.19 6.86 20.96
CA ASP A 383 -9.78 7.05 21.37
C ASP A 383 -8.80 7.62 20.32
N ILE A 384 -9.28 8.10 19.16
CA ILE A 384 -8.44 8.88 18.24
C ILE A 384 -8.75 10.37 18.40
N SER A 385 -7.77 11.14 18.91
CA SER A 385 -7.85 12.58 19.06
C SER A 385 -7.04 13.31 17.98
N LYS A 386 -7.50 14.50 17.58
CA LYS A 386 -6.72 15.39 16.71
C LYS A 386 -5.44 15.77 17.45
N LEU A 387 -4.28 15.43 16.89
CA LEU A 387 -3.01 16.02 17.29
C LEU A 387 -3.07 17.52 16.97
N VAL A 388 -3.33 18.33 17.99
CA VAL A 388 -3.11 19.77 17.91
C VAL A 388 -1.61 19.94 17.92
N ALA A 389 -1.03 20.32 16.77
CA ALA A 389 0.36 20.77 16.74
C ALA A 389 0.52 21.85 17.81
N LYS A 390 1.59 21.78 18.61
CA LYS A 390 1.94 22.86 19.53
C LYS A 390 1.94 24.15 18.71
N SER A 391 1.07 25.08 19.09
CA SER A 391 1.13 26.46 18.62
C SER A 391 2.54 26.99 18.89
N ASP A 392 3.18 27.52 17.85
CA ASP A 392 4.44 28.26 17.96
C ASP A 392 4.35 29.41 18.98
#